data_AF-A0A6D0F5J8-F1
#
_entry.id   AF-A0A6D0F5J8-F1
#
_cell.length_a   1.000
_cell.length_b   1.000
_cell.length_c   1.000
_cell.angle_alpha   90.00
_cell.angle_beta   90.00
_cell.angle_gamma   90.00
#
_symmetry.space_group_name_H-M   'P 1'
#
loop_
_entity.id
_entity.type
_entity.pdbx_description
1 polymer ?
#
loop_
_entity_poly.entity_id
_entity_poly.type
_entity_poly.pdbx_seq_one_letter_code
_entity_poly.pdbx_strand_id
1 'polypeptide(L)'
;ISTAAILNGLRVVEKNISDVRMVVSGAGAAAIACMNLLVALGLQKHNIVVCDSKGVIYQGREPNMAETKAAYAVVDDGKRTLDDVIEGADIFLGCSGPKVLTQEMVKKMARAPMILALANPEPEILPPLAKEVRPDAIICTGRSDYPNQVNNVLCFPFIFRGALDVGATAINEEMKLAAVRAIAELAHAEQSEVVASAYGDQDLSFGPEYIIPKPFDPRLIVKIAPAVAKAAMESGVATRPIADFDVYIDKLTEFVYKTNLFMKPIFSQARKAPKRVVLPEGEEARVLHATQELVTLGLAKPILIGRPNVIEMRIQKLGLQIKAGVDFEIVNNESDPRFKEYWTEYFQIMKRRG
;
A
#
# COMPACT_ATOMS: atom_id res chain seq x y z
N ILE A 1 4.57 6.75 -5.03
CA ILE A 1 3.21 6.73 -4.43
C ILE A 1 3.02 7.91 -3.50
N SER A 2 3.88 8.12 -2.50
CA SER A 2 3.84 9.32 -1.64
C SER A 2 3.77 10.62 -2.44
N THR A 3 4.55 10.73 -3.51
CA THR A 3 4.52 11.86 -4.45
C THR A 3 3.17 12.04 -5.16
N ALA A 4 2.48 10.95 -5.52
CA ALA A 4 1.14 11.01 -6.13
C ALA A 4 0.09 11.48 -5.11
N ALA A 5 0.19 11.00 -3.86
CA ALA A 5 -0.64 11.46 -2.75
C ALA A 5 -0.45 12.96 -2.49
N ILE A 6 0.80 13.44 -2.47
CA ILE A 6 1.11 14.86 -2.33
C ILE A 6 0.52 15.67 -3.49
N LEU A 7 0.72 15.24 -4.73
CA LEU A 7 0.20 15.96 -5.90
C LEU A 7 -1.33 16.13 -5.84
N ASN A 8 -2.05 15.08 -5.46
CA ASN A 8 -3.50 15.12 -5.32
C ASN A 8 -3.95 15.91 -4.08
N GLY A 9 -3.26 15.72 -2.96
CA GLY A 9 -3.53 16.47 -1.74
C GLY A 9 -3.37 17.97 -1.90
N LEU A 10 -2.31 18.41 -2.60
CA LEU A 10 -2.10 19.81 -2.95
C LEU A 10 -3.22 20.37 -3.83
N ARG A 11 -3.79 19.56 -4.74
CA ARG A 11 -4.99 19.95 -5.50
C ARG A 11 -6.20 20.14 -4.59
N VAL A 12 -6.43 19.22 -3.66
CA VAL A 12 -7.56 19.28 -2.71
C VAL A 12 -7.47 20.54 -1.82
N VAL A 13 -6.26 20.95 -1.42
CA VAL A 13 -6.06 22.13 -0.56
C VAL A 13 -5.76 23.42 -1.34
N GLU A 14 -5.79 23.34 -2.67
CA GLU A 14 -5.56 24.45 -3.60
C GLU A 14 -4.20 25.16 -3.40
N LYS A 15 -3.12 24.38 -3.28
CA LYS A 15 -1.75 24.90 -3.14
C LYS A 15 -0.88 24.51 -4.33
N ASN A 16 -0.01 25.42 -4.76
CA ASN A 16 0.96 25.14 -5.81
C ASN A 16 2.20 24.44 -5.22
N ILE A 17 2.69 23.41 -5.91
CA ILE A 17 3.87 22.65 -5.48
C ILE A 17 5.15 23.50 -5.37
N SER A 18 5.26 24.60 -6.13
CA SER A 18 6.40 25.52 -6.05
C SER A 18 6.44 26.34 -4.77
N ASP A 19 5.29 26.57 -4.15
CA ASP A 19 5.12 27.57 -3.09
C ASP A 19 5.10 26.93 -1.70
N VAL A 20 4.94 25.60 -1.64
CA VAL A 20 4.77 24.88 -0.39
C VAL A 20 6.08 24.59 0.34
N ARG A 21 6.00 24.65 1.67
CA ARG A 21 7.08 24.29 2.58
C ARG A 21 6.95 22.84 3.03
N MET A 22 8.05 22.09 2.92
CA MET A 22 8.10 20.67 3.28
C MET A 22 9.10 20.42 4.39
N VAL A 23 8.66 19.71 5.43
CA VAL A 23 9.50 19.22 6.51
C VAL A 23 9.53 17.71 6.48
N VAL A 24 10.72 17.13 6.55
CA VAL A 24 10.93 15.70 6.39
C VAL A 24 11.57 15.13 7.65
N SER A 25 10.97 14.06 8.18
CA SER A 25 11.58 13.25 9.24
C SER A 25 12.12 11.95 8.65
N GLY A 26 13.45 11.81 8.67
CA GLY A 26 14.19 10.71 8.05
C GLY A 26 14.97 11.17 6.82
N ALA A 27 16.23 10.75 6.74
CA ALA A 27 17.13 11.02 5.61
C ALA A 27 17.63 9.73 4.93
N GLY A 28 16.85 8.67 5.02
CA GLY A 28 17.11 7.39 4.36
C GLY A 28 16.70 7.38 2.88
N ALA A 29 16.97 6.27 2.19
CA ALA A 29 16.70 6.12 0.76
C ALA A 29 15.25 6.45 0.36
N ALA A 30 14.26 6.04 1.18
CA ALA A 30 12.85 6.30 0.91
C ALA A 30 12.51 7.81 0.91
N ALA A 31 12.98 8.54 1.93
CA ALA A 31 12.77 9.98 2.05
C ALA A 31 13.46 10.72 0.88
N ILE A 32 14.73 10.40 0.62
CA ILE A 32 15.52 11.03 -0.44
C ILE A 32 14.88 10.79 -1.82
N ALA A 33 14.43 9.55 -2.10
CA ALA A 33 13.76 9.24 -3.35
C ALA A 33 12.43 10.00 -3.51
N CYS A 34 11.63 10.13 -2.44
CA CYS A 34 10.40 10.91 -2.48
C CYS A 34 10.68 12.41 -2.72
N MET A 35 11.68 12.97 -2.04
CA MET A 35 12.08 14.37 -2.22
C MET A 35 12.60 14.65 -3.63
N ASN A 36 13.44 13.77 -4.19
CA ASN A 36 13.95 13.92 -5.56
C ASN A 36 12.80 13.97 -6.58
N LEU A 37 11.82 13.07 -6.44
CA LEU A 37 10.65 13.04 -7.32
C LEU A 37 9.77 14.29 -7.17
N LEU A 38 9.61 14.82 -5.96
CA LEU A 38 8.87 16.05 -5.73
C LEU A 38 9.59 17.26 -6.34
N VAL A 39 10.91 17.33 -6.20
CA VAL A 39 11.74 18.37 -6.84
C VAL A 39 11.62 18.30 -8.37
N ALA A 40 11.67 17.09 -8.94
CA ALA A 40 11.45 16.88 -10.37
C ALA A 40 10.04 17.28 -10.85
N LEU A 41 9.05 17.36 -9.94
CA LEU A 41 7.69 17.84 -10.21
C LEU A 41 7.49 19.33 -9.92
N GLY A 42 8.53 20.04 -9.46
CA GLY A 42 8.51 21.50 -9.27
C GLY A 42 8.57 21.96 -7.81
N LEU A 43 8.69 21.05 -6.83
CA LEU A 43 8.92 21.45 -5.45
C LEU A 43 10.28 22.13 -5.32
N GLN A 44 10.29 23.35 -4.78
CA GLN A 44 11.52 24.11 -4.65
C GLN A 44 12.41 23.52 -3.57
N LYS A 45 13.65 23.17 -3.94
CA LYS A 45 14.59 22.51 -3.03
C LYS A 45 14.89 23.34 -1.77
N HIS A 46 14.89 24.67 -1.88
CA HIS A 46 15.10 25.58 -0.74
C HIS A 46 13.90 25.62 0.24
N ASN A 47 12.73 25.09 -0.16
CA ASN A 47 11.56 24.97 0.71
C ASN A 47 11.53 23.63 1.49
N ILE A 48 12.55 22.80 1.35
CA ILE A 48 12.63 21.48 1.99
C ILE A 48 13.63 21.53 3.15
N VAL A 49 13.18 21.15 4.34
CA VAL A 49 14.03 20.98 5.51
C VAL A 49 13.95 19.53 5.98
N VAL A 50 15.12 18.89 6.16
CA VAL A 50 15.20 17.47 6.51
C VAL A 50 15.82 17.31 7.90
N CYS A 51 15.17 16.52 8.73
CA CYS A 51 15.67 16.09 10.04
C CYS A 51 16.00 14.60 9.99
N ASP A 52 17.15 14.21 10.52
CA ASP A 52 17.49 12.80 10.79
C ASP A 52 17.53 12.52 12.30
N SER A 53 18.08 11.38 12.70
CA SER A 53 18.22 11.02 14.12
C SER A 53 19.10 11.98 14.93
N LYS A 54 19.87 12.86 14.29
CA LYS A 54 20.69 13.90 14.94
C LYS A 54 20.08 15.30 14.82
N GLY A 55 18.86 15.43 14.28
CA GLY A 55 18.17 16.71 14.09
C GLY A 55 18.30 17.26 12.67
N VAL A 56 18.14 18.58 12.54
CA VAL A 56 18.16 19.29 11.24
C VAL A 56 19.47 19.03 10.50
N ILE A 57 19.38 18.80 9.19
CA ILE A 57 20.53 18.63 8.31
C ILE A 57 20.91 19.98 7.72
N TYR A 58 22.05 20.51 8.16
CA TYR A 58 22.59 21.79 7.71
C TYR A 58 24.04 21.66 7.25
N GLN A 59 24.51 22.66 6.50
CA GLN A 59 25.87 22.71 5.95
C GLN A 59 26.90 22.78 7.08
N GLY A 60 27.92 21.92 7.03
CA GLY A 60 28.97 21.87 8.06
C GLY A 60 28.58 21.12 9.35
N ARG A 61 27.39 20.51 9.43
CA ARG A 61 26.95 19.74 10.61
C ARG A 61 27.86 18.56 10.96
N GLU A 62 28.35 17.82 9.96
CA GLU A 62 29.26 16.70 10.16
C GLU A 62 30.31 16.64 9.04
N PRO A 63 31.56 16.25 9.32
CA PRO A 63 32.67 16.35 8.37
C PRO A 63 32.52 15.44 7.15
N ASN A 64 31.88 14.28 7.29
CA ASN A 64 31.71 13.28 6.23
C ASN A 64 30.22 12.98 5.98
N MET A 65 29.44 14.01 5.68
CA MET A 65 28.03 13.83 5.34
C MET A 65 27.89 13.12 4.00
N ALA A 66 27.07 12.06 3.94
CA ALA A 66 26.79 11.36 2.68
C ALA A 66 26.24 12.33 1.61
N GLU A 67 26.69 12.18 0.36
CA GLU A 67 26.38 13.13 -0.74
C GLU A 67 24.87 13.34 -0.93
N THR A 68 24.09 12.26 -0.90
CA THR A 68 22.63 12.31 -1.03
C THR A 68 21.96 13.15 0.05
N LYS A 69 22.52 13.14 1.26
CA LYS A 69 22.06 13.91 2.42
C LYS A 69 22.56 15.35 2.37
N ALA A 70 23.83 15.53 1.99
CA ALA A 70 24.45 16.84 1.79
C ALA A 70 23.71 17.64 0.71
N ALA A 71 23.15 16.97 -0.30
CA ALA A 71 22.31 17.59 -1.30
C ALA A 71 21.13 18.36 -0.69
N TYR A 72 20.57 17.93 0.45
CA TYR A 72 19.45 18.59 1.13
C TYR A 72 19.86 19.37 2.38
N ALA A 73 21.15 19.63 2.57
CA ALA A 73 21.63 20.41 3.70
C ALA A 73 21.29 21.89 3.55
N VAL A 74 20.53 22.43 4.50
CA VAL A 74 20.17 23.85 4.54
C VAL A 74 21.32 24.72 5.05
N VAL A 75 21.25 26.02 4.80
CA VAL A 75 22.15 26.99 5.45
C VAL A 75 21.90 26.95 6.96
N ASP A 76 22.97 27.00 7.76
CA ASP A 76 22.84 27.00 9.21
C ASP A 76 22.19 28.30 9.70
N ASP A 77 20.99 28.20 10.27
CA ASP A 77 20.21 29.28 10.87
C ASP A 77 19.99 29.08 12.38
N GLY A 78 20.74 28.16 13.00
CA GLY A 78 20.63 27.84 14.43
C GLY A 78 19.54 26.84 14.79
N LYS A 79 18.65 26.43 13.86
CA LYS A 79 17.62 25.42 14.13
C LYS A 79 18.22 24.02 14.19
N ARG A 80 17.78 23.19 15.16
CA ARG A 80 18.38 21.87 15.44
C ARG A 80 17.36 20.76 15.52
N THR A 81 16.13 21.05 15.90
CA THR A 81 15.10 20.04 16.15
C THR A 81 14.00 20.08 15.08
N LEU A 82 13.18 19.01 15.05
CA LEU A 82 11.98 18.99 14.23
C LEU A 82 10.98 20.10 14.66
N ASP A 83 10.89 20.38 15.95
CA ASP A 83 10.00 21.43 16.48
C ASP A 83 10.40 22.83 15.99
N ASP A 84 11.71 23.10 15.91
CA ASP A 84 12.24 24.40 15.43
C ASP A 84 11.85 24.70 13.98
N VAL A 85 11.62 23.65 13.18
CA VAL A 85 11.41 23.76 11.74
C VAL A 85 10.00 23.41 11.31
N ILE A 86 9.10 22.92 12.15
CA ILE A 86 7.77 22.47 11.67
C ILE A 86 6.78 23.61 11.42
N GLU A 87 7.03 24.78 12.00
CA GLU A 87 6.13 25.93 11.92
C GLU A 87 5.85 26.36 10.46
N GLY A 88 4.57 26.49 10.13
CA GLY A 88 4.12 26.86 8.79
C GLY A 88 4.42 25.82 7.69
N ALA A 89 4.80 24.59 8.04
CA ALA A 89 4.98 23.54 7.02
C ALA A 89 3.63 23.15 6.39
N ASP A 90 3.58 23.11 5.07
CA ASP A 90 2.43 22.62 4.31
C ASP A 90 2.44 21.11 4.17
N ILE A 91 3.63 20.52 4.15
CA ILE A 91 3.82 19.08 3.98
C ILE A 91 4.76 18.57 5.09
N PHE A 92 4.32 17.53 5.80
CA PHE A 92 5.20 16.68 6.60
C PHE A 92 5.37 15.33 5.91
N LEU A 93 6.61 14.90 5.69
CA LEU A 93 6.95 13.56 5.22
C LEU A 93 7.72 12.80 6.30
N GLY A 94 7.06 11.85 6.93
CA GLY A 94 7.64 10.88 7.84
C GLY A 94 8.09 9.63 7.11
N CYS A 95 9.38 9.33 7.18
CA CYS A 95 10.00 8.08 6.75
C CYS A 95 11.04 7.65 7.81
N SER A 96 10.64 7.73 9.07
CA SER A 96 11.53 7.63 10.23
C SER A 96 11.07 6.55 11.21
N GLY A 97 10.68 6.94 12.43
CA GLY A 97 10.23 6.06 13.50
C GLY A 97 8.89 6.51 14.09
N PRO A 98 8.33 5.72 15.02
CA PRO A 98 7.02 5.97 15.60
C PRO A 98 7.00 7.23 16.46
N LYS A 99 5.84 7.91 16.53
CA LYS A 99 5.54 9.03 17.45
C LYS A 99 6.47 10.25 17.36
N VAL A 100 7.17 10.42 16.24
CA VAL A 100 8.10 11.54 16.05
C VAL A 100 7.36 12.88 15.86
N LEU A 101 6.16 12.89 15.26
CA LEU A 101 5.37 14.09 15.07
C LEU A 101 4.34 14.22 16.21
N THR A 102 4.46 15.27 17.03
CA THR A 102 3.56 15.50 18.17
C THR A 102 2.36 16.36 17.79
N GLN A 103 1.29 16.32 18.60
CA GLN A 103 0.14 17.21 18.41
C GLN A 103 0.51 18.70 18.50
N GLU A 104 1.45 19.07 19.37
CA GLU A 104 1.93 20.47 19.46
C GLU A 104 2.65 20.91 18.18
N MET A 105 3.44 20.03 17.56
CA MET A 105 4.04 20.30 16.25
C MET A 105 2.99 20.45 15.15
N VAL A 106 1.96 19.58 15.14
CA VAL A 106 0.88 19.64 14.15
C VAL A 106 0.08 20.94 14.26
N LYS A 107 -0.14 21.48 15.46
CA LYS A 107 -0.80 22.79 15.65
C LYS A 107 -0.03 23.94 14.98
N LYS A 108 1.29 23.85 14.89
CA LYS A 108 2.16 24.88 14.28
C LYS A 108 2.21 24.78 12.75
N MET A 109 1.74 23.70 12.16
CA MET A 109 1.74 23.52 10.70
C MET A 109 0.79 24.51 10.00
N ALA A 110 0.95 24.68 8.69
CA ALA A 110 0.09 25.56 7.89
C ALA A 110 -1.37 25.07 7.86
N ARG A 111 -2.28 25.91 7.33
CA ARG A 111 -3.69 25.53 7.05
C ARG A 111 -3.74 24.28 6.16
N ALA A 112 -4.64 23.35 6.45
CA ALA A 112 -4.86 22.11 5.70
C ALA A 112 -3.54 21.42 5.29
N PRO A 113 -2.69 21.03 6.26
CA PRO A 113 -1.41 20.45 5.96
C PRO A 113 -1.55 19.01 5.45
N MET A 114 -0.63 18.61 4.59
CA MET A 114 -0.44 17.24 4.14
C MET A 114 0.51 16.51 5.09
N ILE A 115 0.01 15.52 5.83
CA ILE A 115 0.81 14.73 6.77
C ILE A 115 0.94 13.31 6.25
N LEU A 116 2.13 12.94 5.76
CA LEU A 116 2.46 11.59 5.35
C LEU A 116 3.24 10.91 6.48
N ALA A 117 2.55 10.22 7.38
CA ALA A 117 3.15 9.49 8.49
C ALA A 117 3.33 8.01 8.11
N LEU A 118 4.45 7.69 7.47
CA LEU A 118 4.66 6.42 6.75
C LEU A 118 5.47 5.38 7.53
N ALA A 119 5.89 5.66 8.77
CA ALA A 119 6.51 4.65 9.62
C ALA A 119 5.55 3.47 9.88
N ASN A 120 6.12 2.27 9.95
CA ASN A 120 5.39 1.03 10.24
C ASN A 120 6.05 0.28 11.41
N PRO A 121 5.28 -0.47 12.23
CA PRO A 121 3.82 -0.59 12.20
C PRO A 121 3.08 0.61 12.85
N GLU A 122 3.79 1.41 13.64
CA GLU A 122 3.26 2.60 14.29
C GLU A 122 3.79 3.86 13.57
N PRO A 123 2.89 4.76 13.11
CA PRO A 123 3.28 5.94 12.33
C PRO A 123 3.91 7.04 13.18
N GLU A 124 4.49 8.05 12.53
CA GLU A 124 5.02 9.26 13.18
C GLU A 124 3.96 9.99 14.01
N ILE A 125 2.70 9.96 13.57
CA ILE A 125 1.51 10.35 14.34
C ILE A 125 0.31 9.52 13.88
N LEU A 126 -0.57 9.13 14.82
CA LEU A 126 -1.82 8.46 14.46
C LEU A 126 -2.82 9.48 13.87
N PRO A 127 -3.57 9.14 12.81
CA PRO A 127 -4.50 10.07 12.19
C PRO A 127 -5.53 10.72 13.15
N PRO A 128 -6.14 9.99 14.12
CA PRO A 128 -7.05 10.61 15.09
C PRO A 128 -6.40 11.72 15.92
N LEU A 129 -5.15 11.53 16.36
CA LEU A 129 -4.42 12.52 17.16
C LEU A 129 -4.09 13.78 16.35
N ALA A 130 -3.71 13.61 15.09
CA ALA A 130 -3.47 14.74 14.18
C ALA A 130 -4.77 15.52 13.92
N LYS A 131 -5.88 14.82 13.65
CA LYS A 131 -7.19 15.44 13.39
C LYS A 131 -7.77 16.15 14.61
N GLU A 132 -7.49 15.70 15.82
CA GLU A 132 -7.94 16.36 17.07
C GLU A 132 -7.45 17.81 17.15
N VAL A 133 -6.22 18.08 16.66
CA VAL A 133 -5.61 19.41 16.74
C VAL A 133 -5.52 20.13 15.41
N ARG A 134 -5.77 19.42 14.29
CA ARG A 134 -5.82 19.95 12.92
C ARG A 134 -6.87 19.19 12.10
N PRO A 135 -8.16 19.48 12.30
CA PRO A 135 -9.26 18.75 11.66
C PRO A 135 -9.21 18.79 10.12
N ASP A 136 -8.65 19.86 9.56
CA ASP A 136 -8.45 20.10 8.13
C ASP A 136 -7.19 19.42 7.55
N ALA A 137 -6.37 18.73 8.35
CA ALA A 137 -5.22 18.01 7.85
C ALA A 137 -5.63 16.84 6.95
N ILE A 138 -4.92 16.67 5.83
CA ILE A 138 -5.03 15.49 4.98
C ILE A 138 -3.90 14.55 5.38
N ILE A 139 -4.26 13.34 5.80
CA ILE A 139 -3.31 12.42 6.42
C ILE A 139 -3.21 11.16 5.57
N CYS A 140 -1.97 10.72 5.35
CA CYS A 140 -1.64 9.45 4.71
C CYS A 140 -0.82 8.60 5.67
N THR A 141 -1.07 7.29 5.67
CA THR A 141 -0.25 6.33 6.44
C THR A 141 0.06 5.10 5.60
N GLY A 142 0.97 4.25 6.08
CA GLY A 142 1.18 2.91 5.50
C GLY A 142 0.09 1.89 5.84
N ARG A 143 -0.78 2.20 6.82
CA ARG A 143 -1.74 1.25 7.38
C ARG A 143 -3.04 1.23 6.59
N SER A 144 -3.65 0.05 6.46
CA SER A 144 -4.88 -0.17 5.70
C SER A 144 -6.16 0.19 6.46
N ASP A 145 -6.09 0.37 7.77
CA ASP A 145 -7.21 0.73 8.63
C ASP A 145 -7.54 2.22 8.61
N TYR A 146 -6.75 3.04 7.89
CA TYR A 146 -6.99 4.47 7.69
C TYR A 146 -7.20 4.83 6.21
N PRO A 147 -7.88 5.97 5.94
CA PRO A 147 -7.93 6.58 4.61
C PRO A 147 -6.53 6.85 4.04
N ASN A 148 -6.45 7.04 2.73
CA ASN A 148 -5.22 7.42 2.02
C ASN A 148 -4.00 6.53 2.35
N GLN A 149 -4.17 5.22 2.25
CA GLN A 149 -3.09 4.25 2.46
C GLN A 149 -2.01 4.37 1.38
N VAL A 150 -0.82 4.87 1.75
CA VAL A 150 0.36 4.91 0.90
C VAL A 150 1.08 3.57 0.99
N ASN A 151 0.79 2.67 0.05
CA ASN A 151 1.35 1.32 0.01
C ASN A 151 1.99 1.01 -1.35
N ASN A 152 3.17 0.41 -1.32
CA ASN A 152 3.97 0.00 -2.47
C ASN A 152 3.23 -0.87 -3.49
N VAL A 153 2.21 -1.62 -3.05
CA VAL A 153 1.32 -2.41 -3.93
C VAL A 153 0.66 -1.57 -5.03
N LEU A 154 0.47 -0.26 -4.80
CA LEU A 154 -0.12 0.66 -5.77
C LEU A 154 0.80 0.98 -6.96
N CYS A 155 2.08 0.57 -6.93
CA CYS A 155 3.05 0.93 -7.94
C CYS A 155 3.84 -0.28 -8.47
N PHE A 156 4.46 -1.07 -7.59
CA PHE A 156 5.45 -2.06 -8.00
C PHE A 156 4.94 -3.06 -9.05
N PRO A 157 3.77 -3.70 -8.91
CA PRO A 157 3.30 -4.64 -9.93
C PRO A 157 3.19 -4.01 -11.31
N PHE A 158 2.81 -2.73 -11.38
CA PHE A 158 2.43 -2.06 -12.61
C PHE A 158 3.60 -1.33 -13.28
N ILE A 159 4.51 -0.74 -12.50
CA ILE A 159 5.75 -0.18 -13.04
C ILE A 159 6.61 -1.29 -13.65
N PHE A 160 6.69 -2.45 -13.00
CA PHE A 160 7.38 -3.61 -13.56
C PHE A 160 6.64 -4.18 -14.76
N ARG A 161 5.30 -4.26 -14.75
CA ARG A 161 4.55 -4.72 -15.92
C ARG A 161 4.86 -3.88 -17.17
N GLY A 162 4.74 -2.56 -17.07
CA GLY A 162 5.03 -1.64 -18.17
C GLY A 162 6.48 -1.74 -18.65
N ALA A 163 7.44 -1.75 -17.72
CA ALA A 163 8.87 -1.88 -18.04
C ALA A 163 9.19 -3.21 -18.74
N LEU A 164 8.66 -4.32 -18.22
CA LEU A 164 8.88 -5.66 -18.78
C LEU A 164 8.25 -5.82 -20.15
N ASP A 165 7.06 -5.25 -20.39
CA ASP A 165 6.36 -5.34 -21.67
C ASP A 165 7.13 -4.69 -22.82
N VAL A 166 7.83 -3.60 -22.54
CA VAL A 166 8.68 -2.91 -23.52
C VAL A 166 10.15 -3.33 -23.50
N GLY A 167 10.51 -4.28 -22.64
CA GLY A 167 11.90 -4.71 -22.46
C GLY A 167 12.82 -3.55 -22.05
N ALA A 168 12.37 -2.71 -21.10
CA ALA A 168 13.15 -1.58 -20.61
C ALA A 168 14.47 -2.06 -19.98
N THR A 169 15.59 -1.42 -20.34
CA THR A 169 16.92 -1.74 -19.80
C THR A 169 17.16 -1.16 -18.41
N ALA A 170 16.34 -0.20 -17.98
CA ALA A 170 16.39 0.42 -16.66
C ALA A 170 15.02 0.96 -16.23
N ILE A 171 14.86 1.26 -14.95
CA ILE A 171 13.76 2.10 -14.42
C ILE A 171 14.33 3.50 -14.19
N ASN A 172 14.09 4.41 -15.13
CA ASN A 172 14.61 5.77 -15.09
C ASN A 172 13.63 6.76 -14.45
N GLU A 173 13.99 8.06 -14.42
CA GLU A 173 13.19 9.09 -13.74
C GLU A 173 11.89 9.40 -14.48
N GLU A 174 11.92 9.42 -15.81
CA GLU A 174 10.75 9.63 -16.67
C GLU A 174 9.67 8.59 -16.39
N MET A 175 10.06 7.32 -16.26
CA MET A 175 9.15 6.22 -15.90
C MET A 175 8.55 6.39 -14.51
N LYS A 176 9.33 6.82 -13.51
CA LYS A 176 8.82 7.08 -12.16
C LYS A 176 7.82 8.24 -12.16
N LEU A 177 8.12 9.33 -12.88
CA LEU A 177 7.23 10.48 -13.02
C LEU A 177 5.93 10.10 -13.73
N ALA A 178 6.00 9.27 -14.78
CA ALA A 178 4.83 8.75 -15.46
C ALA A 178 3.95 7.90 -14.52
N ALA A 179 4.56 7.03 -13.71
CA ALA A 179 3.84 6.25 -12.70
C ALA A 179 3.17 7.17 -11.65
N VAL A 180 3.86 8.22 -11.19
CA VAL A 180 3.29 9.20 -10.24
C VAL A 180 2.05 9.88 -10.84
N ARG A 181 2.15 10.37 -12.08
CA ARG A 181 1.02 11.04 -12.76
C ARG A 181 -0.14 10.08 -12.99
N ALA A 182 0.12 8.86 -13.44
CA ALA A 182 -0.91 7.85 -13.67
C ALA A 182 -1.65 7.45 -12.39
N ILE A 183 -0.94 7.27 -11.26
CA ILE A 183 -1.56 7.00 -9.96
C ILE A 183 -2.40 8.19 -9.51
N ALA A 184 -1.87 9.41 -9.65
CA ALA A 184 -2.56 10.62 -9.26
C ALA A 184 -3.86 10.79 -10.05
N GLU A 185 -3.80 10.72 -11.39
CA GLU A 185 -4.95 10.82 -12.30
C GLU A 185 -6.01 9.76 -12.03
N LEU A 186 -5.61 8.53 -11.67
CA LEU A 186 -6.57 7.45 -11.41
C LEU A 186 -7.51 7.77 -10.23
N ALA A 187 -7.05 8.51 -9.22
CA ALA A 187 -7.90 8.92 -8.11
C ALA A 187 -8.97 9.95 -8.51
N HIS A 188 -8.76 10.69 -9.61
CA HIS A 188 -9.74 11.66 -10.15
C HIS A 188 -10.77 11.01 -11.06
N ALA A 189 -10.44 9.86 -11.65
CA ALA A 189 -11.32 9.20 -12.61
C ALA A 189 -12.63 8.78 -11.92
N GLU A 190 -13.76 9.19 -12.52
CA GLU A 190 -15.12 8.87 -12.07
C GLU A 190 -15.26 7.40 -11.66
N GLN A 191 -16.14 7.15 -10.69
CA GLN A 191 -16.45 5.82 -10.21
C GLN A 191 -16.92 4.97 -11.40
N SER A 192 -16.04 4.11 -11.91
CA SER A 192 -16.47 3.03 -12.80
C SER A 192 -17.28 2.05 -11.96
N GLU A 193 -18.40 1.52 -12.48
CA GLU A 193 -19.17 0.44 -11.84
C GLU A 193 -18.27 -0.72 -11.38
N VAL A 194 -17.13 -0.91 -12.07
CA VAL A 194 -16.08 -1.88 -11.73
C VAL A 194 -15.48 -1.63 -10.34
N VAL A 195 -15.23 -0.38 -9.95
CA VAL A 195 -14.65 0.00 -8.64
C VAL A 195 -15.67 -0.15 -7.51
N ALA A 196 -16.89 0.34 -7.72
CA ALA A 196 -18.00 0.19 -6.77
C ALA A 196 -18.25 -1.30 -6.47
N SER A 197 -18.15 -2.14 -7.50
CA SER A 197 -18.35 -3.57 -7.34
C SER A 197 -17.22 -4.34 -6.61
N ALA A 198 -16.02 -3.75 -6.50
CA ALA A 198 -14.87 -4.36 -5.82
C ALA A 198 -14.79 -3.96 -4.33
N TYR A 199 -15.29 -2.77 -3.99
CA TYR A 199 -15.19 -2.20 -2.64
C TYR A 199 -16.55 -2.00 -1.93
N GLY A 200 -17.66 -2.39 -2.57
CA GLY A 200 -19.03 -2.22 -2.05
C GLY A 200 -19.56 -0.80 -2.26
N ASP A 201 -20.72 -0.47 -1.66
CA ASP A 201 -21.36 0.86 -1.70
C ASP A 201 -20.59 1.94 -0.91
N GLN A 202 -19.25 1.89 -0.89
CA GLN A 202 -18.43 2.99 -0.39
C GLN A 202 -18.39 4.08 -1.44
N ASP A 203 -18.95 5.25 -1.12
CA ASP A 203 -18.89 6.43 -1.97
C ASP A 203 -17.47 7.00 -1.97
N LEU A 204 -16.61 6.46 -2.85
CA LEU A 204 -15.23 6.88 -3.04
C LEU A 204 -15.21 8.09 -3.99
N SER A 205 -15.29 9.28 -3.43
CA SER A 205 -15.19 10.54 -4.17
C SER A 205 -13.84 11.20 -3.93
N PHE A 206 -13.24 11.78 -4.97
CA PHE A 206 -11.98 12.50 -4.84
C PHE A 206 -12.09 13.62 -3.82
N GLY A 207 -11.23 13.62 -2.80
CA GLY A 207 -11.31 14.57 -1.70
C GLY A 207 -10.36 14.24 -0.56
N PRO A 208 -10.44 14.94 0.59
CA PRO A 208 -9.50 14.82 1.70
C PRO A 208 -9.25 13.39 2.19
N GLU A 209 -10.27 12.52 2.14
CA GLU A 209 -10.20 11.13 2.61
C GLU A 209 -10.00 10.10 1.45
N TYR A 210 -9.88 10.58 0.20
CA TYR A 210 -9.57 9.77 -0.98
C TYR A 210 -8.77 10.57 -2.01
N ILE A 211 -7.46 10.61 -1.82
CA ILE A 211 -6.50 11.26 -2.75
C ILE A 211 -5.61 10.27 -3.50
N ILE A 212 -5.70 8.97 -3.18
CA ILE A 212 -4.97 7.90 -3.86
C ILE A 212 -5.88 6.68 -4.04
N PRO A 213 -5.74 5.94 -5.15
CA PRO A 213 -6.54 4.76 -5.40
C PRO A 213 -6.28 3.67 -4.35
N LYS A 214 -7.24 2.73 -4.21
CA LYS A 214 -7.10 1.59 -3.30
C LYS A 214 -6.23 0.47 -3.91
N PRO A 215 -5.53 -0.33 -3.09
CA PRO A 215 -4.59 -1.38 -3.53
C PRO A 215 -5.04 -2.37 -4.62
N PHE A 216 -6.34 -2.66 -4.70
CA PHE A 216 -6.93 -3.66 -5.59
C PHE A 216 -7.85 -3.01 -6.63
N ASP A 217 -7.70 -1.69 -6.87
CA ASP A 217 -8.39 -1.04 -7.98
C ASP A 217 -7.92 -1.67 -9.31
N PRO A 218 -8.79 -2.37 -10.06
CA PRO A 218 -8.40 -3.08 -11.28
C PRO A 218 -7.91 -2.13 -12.37
N ARG A 219 -8.21 -0.83 -12.27
CA ARG A 219 -7.75 0.20 -13.21
C ARG A 219 -6.26 0.51 -13.06
N LEU A 220 -5.62 0.12 -11.95
CA LEU A 220 -4.21 0.41 -11.68
C LEU A 220 -3.28 -0.11 -12.79
N ILE A 221 -3.41 -1.36 -13.18
CA ILE A 221 -2.57 -1.94 -14.24
C ILE A 221 -2.85 -1.29 -15.60
N VAL A 222 -4.12 -1.02 -15.90
CA VAL A 222 -4.56 -0.47 -17.18
C VAL A 222 -4.15 1.00 -17.33
N LYS A 223 -3.90 1.72 -16.22
CA LYS A 223 -3.40 3.11 -16.27
C LYS A 223 -1.89 3.22 -16.11
N ILE A 224 -1.30 2.52 -15.14
CA ILE A 224 0.10 2.71 -14.77
C ILE A 224 1.03 1.98 -15.74
N ALA A 225 0.73 0.74 -16.14
CA ALA A 225 1.63 -0.01 -17.01
C ALA A 225 1.78 0.65 -18.39
N PRO A 226 0.72 1.12 -19.08
CA PRO A 226 0.86 1.88 -20.31
C PRO A 226 1.61 3.20 -20.15
N ALA A 227 1.36 3.96 -19.09
CA ALA A 227 2.08 5.21 -18.84
C ALA A 227 3.59 4.97 -18.68
N VAL A 228 3.97 3.94 -17.95
CA VAL A 228 5.37 3.56 -17.74
C VAL A 228 6.01 3.02 -19.01
N ALA A 229 5.31 2.16 -19.76
CA ALA A 229 5.76 1.62 -21.04
C ALA A 229 6.03 2.75 -22.06
N LYS A 230 5.11 3.72 -22.16
CA LYS A 230 5.26 4.90 -23.00
C LYS A 230 6.48 5.73 -22.58
N ALA A 231 6.63 6.02 -21.30
CA ALA A 231 7.79 6.78 -20.81
C ALA A 231 9.13 6.08 -21.08
N ALA A 232 9.18 4.75 -20.97
CA ALA A 232 10.37 3.97 -21.30
C ALA A 232 10.71 4.00 -22.80
N MET A 233 9.70 4.05 -23.66
CA MET A 233 9.88 4.21 -25.11
C MET A 233 10.38 5.61 -25.45
N GLU A 234 9.77 6.65 -24.86
CA GLU A 234 10.12 8.05 -25.09
C GLU A 234 11.53 8.39 -24.58
N SER A 235 11.96 7.78 -23.47
CA SER A 235 13.31 7.97 -22.93
C SER A 235 14.39 7.12 -23.61
N GLY A 236 14.00 6.25 -24.55
CA GLY A 236 14.93 5.41 -25.33
C GLY A 236 15.49 4.20 -24.59
N VAL A 237 14.94 3.82 -23.42
CA VAL A 237 15.38 2.62 -22.68
C VAL A 237 14.64 1.35 -23.09
N ALA A 238 13.56 1.46 -23.87
CA ALA A 238 12.79 0.33 -24.37
C ALA A 238 13.49 -0.40 -25.52
N THR A 239 13.59 -1.74 -25.43
CA THR A 239 14.15 -2.60 -26.49
C THR A 239 13.08 -3.26 -27.36
N ARG A 240 11.82 -3.27 -26.90
CA ARG A 240 10.67 -3.86 -27.59
C ARG A 240 9.48 -2.89 -27.53
N PRO A 241 9.48 -1.83 -28.34
CA PRO A 241 8.42 -0.82 -28.30
C PRO A 241 7.04 -1.41 -28.64
N ILE A 242 5.99 -0.87 -28.01
CA ILE A 242 4.60 -1.20 -28.30
C ILE A 242 4.15 -0.37 -29.50
N ALA A 243 3.68 -1.03 -30.56
CA ALA A 243 3.22 -0.36 -31.78
C ALA A 243 1.81 0.24 -31.63
N ASP A 244 0.93 -0.47 -30.93
CA ASP A 244 -0.48 -0.10 -30.75
C ASP A 244 -0.83 -0.19 -29.25
N PHE A 245 -1.07 0.99 -28.66
CA PHE A 245 -1.38 1.10 -27.24
C PHE A 245 -2.82 0.70 -26.92
N ASP A 246 -3.76 0.80 -27.87
CA ASP A 246 -5.14 0.39 -27.66
C ASP A 246 -5.20 -1.14 -27.52
N VAL A 247 -4.54 -1.87 -28.44
CA VAL A 247 -4.41 -3.33 -28.36
C VAL A 247 -3.67 -3.78 -27.09
N TYR A 248 -2.66 -3.03 -26.67
CA TYR A 248 -1.93 -3.32 -25.44
C TYR A 248 -2.80 -3.13 -24.19
N ILE A 249 -3.54 -2.03 -24.13
CA ILE A 249 -4.51 -1.74 -23.07
C ILE A 249 -5.59 -2.81 -23.02
N ASP A 250 -6.13 -3.24 -24.16
CA ASP A 250 -7.13 -4.31 -24.24
C ASP A 250 -6.60 -5.63 -23.68
N LYS A 251 -5.35 -6.00 -24.00
CA LYS A 251 -4.70 -7.21 -23.44
C LYS A 251 -4.53 -7.14 -21.93
N LEU A 252 -4.10 -5.98 -21.40
CA LEU A 252 -3.99 -5.79 -19.95
C LEU A 252 -5.36 -5.87 -19.28
N THR A 253 -6.36 -5.29 -19.93
CA THR A 253 -7.76 -5.28 -19.49
C THR A 253 -8.31 -6.71 -19.44
N GLU A 254 -8.10 -7.54 -20.48
CA GLU A 254 -8.43 -8.96 -20.47
C GLU A 254 -7.71 -9.75 -19.37
N PHE A 255 -6.43 -9.46 -19.11
CA PHE A 255 -5.65 -10.15 -18.08
C PHE A 255 -6.26 -9.95 -16.67
N VAL A 256 -6.73 -8.73 -16.39
CA VAL A 256 -7.46 -8.42 -15.15
C VAL A 256 -8.83 -9.07 -15.14
N TYR A 257 -9.58 -8.96 -16.24
CA TYR A 257 -10.94 -9.48 -16.33
C TYR A 257 -11.02 -11.00 -16.28
N LYS A 258 -10.09 -11.75 -16.89
CA LYS A 258 -10.03 -13.23 -16.80
C LYS A 258 -9.89 -13.72 -15.34
N THR A 259 -9.23 -12.95 -14.49
CA THR A 259 -9.01 -13.31 -13.08
C THR A 259 -10.17 -12.84 -12.18
N ASN A 260 -10.69 -11.63 -12.41
CA ASN A 260 -11.72 -11.02 -11.56
C ASN A 260 -13.17 -11.36 -11.94
N LEU A 261 -13.55 -11.45 -13.23
CA LEU A 261 -14.95 -11.72 -13.63
C LEU A 261 -15.35 -13.19 -13.42
N PHE A 262 -14.42 -14.14 -13.46
CA PHE A 262 -14.73 -15.54 -13.15
C PHE A 262 -14.96 -15.73 -11.65
N MET A 263 -14.06 -15.18 -10.81
CA MET A 263 -14.11 -15.39 -9.38
C MET A 263 -15.15 -14.54 -8.66
N LYS A 264 -15.53 -13.38 -9.19
CA LYS A 264 -16.52 -12.48 -8.56
C LYS A 264 -17.92 -13.08 -8.37
N PRO A 265 -18.59 -13.69 -9.39
CA PRO A 265 -19.86 -14.37 -9.15
C PRO A 265 -19.70 -15.57 -8.21
N ILE A 266 -18.56 -16.28 -8.28
CA ILE A 266 -18.24 -17.41 -7.39
C ILE A 266 -18.13 -16.94 -5.94
N PHE A 267 -17.37 -15.88 -5.67
CA PHE A 267 -17.23 -15.29 -4.33
C PHE A 267 -18.53 -14.66 -3.83
N SER A 268 -19.32 -14.04 -4.70
CA SER A 268 -20.64 -13.53 -4.33
C SER A 268 -21.60 -14.65 -3.94
N GLN A 269 -21.61 -15.77 -4.67
CA GLN A 269 -22.40 -16.95 -4.29
C GLN A 269 -21.88 -17.58 -3.00
N ALA A 270 -20.56 -17.72 -2.85
CA ALA A 270 -19.93 -18.30 -1.68
C ALA A 270 -20.28 -17.52 -0.41
N ARG A 271 -20.24 -16.18 -0.44
CA ARG A 271 -20.65 -15.32 0.69
C ARG A 271 -22.12 -15.47 1.07
N LYS A 272 -23.02 -15.66 0.10
CA LYS A 272 -24.47 -15.85 0.36
C LYS A 272 -24.77 -17.17 1.05
N ALA A 273 -23.97 -18.21 0.80
CA ALA A 273 -24.15 -19.53 1.40
C ALA A 273 -22.80 -20.21 1.71
N PRO A 274 -22.06 -19.74 2.74
CA PRO A 274 -20.73 -20.26 3.04
C PRO A 274 -20.78 -21.76 3.34
N LYS A 275 -20.06 -22.55 2.54
CA LYS A 275 -19.97 -24.00 2.71
C LYS A 275 -18.82 -24.38 3.63
N ARG A 276 -18.91 -25.56 4.23
CA ARG A 276 -17.79 -26.17 4.97
C ARG A 276 -16.78 -26.68 3.95
N VAL A 277 -15.52 -26.25 4.07
CA VAL A 277 -14.43 -26.62 3.16
C VAL A 277 -13.34 -27.28 3.96
N VAL A 278 -13.03 -28.54 3.64
CA VAL A 278 -11.98 -29.31 4.31
C VAL A 278 -10.66 -29.08 3.59
N LEU A 279 -9.65 -28.63 4.34
CA LEU A 279 -8.30 -28.39 3.86
C LEU A 279 -7.36 -29.43 4.50
N PRO A 280 -6.91 -30.43 3.73
CA PRO A 280 -6.23 -31.61 4.28
C PRO A 280 -4.79 -31.34 4.74
N GLU A 281 -4.15 -30.31 4.19
CA GLU A 281 -2.79 -29.89 4.55
C GLU A 281 -2.83 -28.71 5.53
N GLY A 282 -3.62 -28.81 6.60
CA GLY A 282 -3.89 -27.72 7.53
C GLY A 282 -2.67 -27.17 8.27
N GLU A 283 -1.53 -27.86 8.22
CA GLU A 283 -0.26 -27.39 8.78
C GLU A 283 0.57 -26.58 7.77
N GLU A 284 0.29 -26.63 6.47
CA GLU A 284 1.11 -25.99 5.43
C GLU A 284 0.89 -24.46 5.40
N ALA A 285 1.95 -23.68 5.18
CA ALA A 285 1.91 -22.22 5.31
C ALA A 285 0.95 -21.56 4.30
N ARG A 286 0.93 -22.01 3.05
CA ARG A 286 0.01 -21.52 2.01
C ARG A 286 -1.43 -21.85 2.35
N VAL A 287 -1.69 -23.01 2.94
CA VAL A 287 -3.05 -23.40 3.39
C VAL A 287 -3.51 -22.50 4.53
N LEU A 288 -2.63 -22.16 5.48
CA LEU A 288 -2.94 -21.22 6.55
C LEU A 288 -3.22 -19.80 6.03
N HIS A 289 -2.44 -19.32 5.05
CA HIS A 289 -2.72 -18.04 4.37
C HIS A 289 -4.06 -18.06 3.62
N ALA A 290 -4.35 -19.13 2.87
CA ALA A 290 -5.64 -19.28 2.19
C ALA A 290 -6.80 -19.33 3.19
N THR A 291 -6.59 -19.95 4.36
CA THR A 291 -7.60 -19.99 5.43
C THR A 291 -7.88 -18.60 5.99
N GLN A 292 -6.84 -17.78 6.25
CA GLN A 292 -7.01 -16.38 6.64
C GLN A 292 -7.84 -15.61 5.62
N GLU A 293 -7.58 -15.81 4.34
CA GLU A 293 -8.28 -15.12 3.27
C GLU A 293 -9.75 -15.57 3.14
N LEU A 294 -10.01 -16.89 3.21
CA LEU A 294 -11.37 -17.45 3.22
C LEU A 294 -12.22 -16.91 4.37
N VAL A 295 -11.62 -16.77 5.57
CA VAL A 295 -12.29 -16.22 6.76
C VAL A 295 -12.50 -14.73 6.62
N THR A 296 -11.46 -13.98 6.26
CA THR A 296 -11.50 -12.52 6.16
C THR A 296 -12.53 -12.06 5.13
N LEU A 297 -12.67 -12.80 4.04
CA LEU A 297 -13.62 -12.52 2.96
C LEU A 297 -14.99 -13.18 3.16
N GLY A 298 -15.17 -14.00 4.20
CA GLY A 298 -16.43 -14.69 4.51
C GLY A 298 -16.88 -15.70 3.46
N LEU A 299 -15.94 -16.36 2.78
CA LEU A 299 -16.23 -17.22 1.62
C LEU A 299 -16.64 -18.64 2.00
N ALA A 300 -16.12 -19.15 3.11
CA ALA A 300 -16.32 -20.54 3.54
C ALA A 300 -16.23 -20.67 5.06
N LYS A 301 -16.57 -21.85 5.58
CA LYS A 301 -16.30 -22.29 6.95
C LYS A 301 -15.17 -23.34 6.90
N PRO A 302 -13.90 -22.94 7.04
CA PRO A 302 -12.79 -23.85 6.84
C PRO A 302 -12.71 -24.90 7.95
N ILE A 303 -12.28 -26.10 7.58
CA ILE A 303 -11.95 -27.20 8.48
C ILE A 303 -10.54 -27.65 8.13
N LEU A 304 -9.59 -27.41 9.04
CA LEU A 304 -8.19 -27.81 8.84
C LEU A 304 -7.97 -29.21 9.39
N ILE A 305 -7.33 -30.07 8.60
CA ILE A 305 -6.82 -31.35 9.09
C ILE A 305 -5.36 -31.16 9.50
N GLY A 306 -5.04 -31.51 10.75
CA GLY A 306 -3.68 -31.44 11.25
C GLY A 306 -3.62 -31.36 12.76
N ARG A 307 -2.40 -31.29 13.29
CA ARG A 307 -2.15 -31.27 14.72
C ARG A 307 -2.40 -29.87 15.28
N PRO A 308 -3.31 -29.70 16.27
CA PRO A 308 -3.68 -28.38 16.79
C PRO A 308 -2.48 -27.52 17.21
N ASN A 309 -1.51 -28.11 17.93
CA ASN A 309 -0.33 -27.40 18.42
C ASN A 309 0.58 -26.90 17.28
N VAL A 310 0.68 -27.67 16.19
CA VAL A 310 1.52 -27.29 15.03
C VAL A 310 0.87 -26.16 14.25
N ILE A 311 -0.45 -26.23 14.06
CA ILE A 311 -1.25 -25.19 13.41
C ILE A 311 -1.13 -23.86 14.17
N GLU A 312 -1.36 -23.88 15.48
CA GLU A 312 -1.29 -22.69 16.34
C GLU A 312 0.11 -22.05 16.31
N MET A 313 1.16 -22.86 16.48
CA MET A 313 2.55 -22.38 16.40
C MET A 313 2.84 -21.72 15.04
N ARG A 314 2.35 -22.29 13.94
CA ARG A 314 2.58 -21.74 12.60
C ARG A 314 1.77 -20.47 12.34
N ILE A 315 0.53 -20.40 12.82
CA ILE A 315 -0.29 -19.17 12.77
C ILE A 315 0.45 -18.01 13.44
N GLN A 316 0.98 -18.23 14.65
CA GLN A 316 1.74 -17.22 15.39
C GLN A 316 3.02 -16.83 14.65
N LYS A 317 3.79 -17.81 14.16
CA LYS A 317 5.03 -17.56 13.40
C LYS A 317 4.79 -16.75 12.12
N LEU A 318 3.66 -17.00 11.45
CA LEU A 318 3.27 -16.34 10.20
C LEU A 318 2.55 -14.99 10.44
N GLY A 319 2.26 -14.62 11.70
CA GLY A 319 1.56 -13.39 12.04
C GLY A 319 0.08 -13.36 11.61
N LEU A 320 -0.53 -14.54 11.43
CA LEU A 320 -1.93 -14.65 11.03
C LEU A 320 -2.86 -14.33 12.20
N GLN A 321 -4.07 -13.84 11.90
CA GLN A 321 -5.04 -13.36 12.89
C GLN A 321 -6.20 -14.35 13.14
N ILE A 322 -6.29 -15.42 12.34
CA ILE A 322 -7.29 -16.48 12.48
C ILE A 322 -7.08 -17.33 13.74
N LYS A 323 -8.19 -17.72 14.38
CA LYS A 323 -8.24 -18.51 15.61
C LYS A 323 -9.04 -19.80 15.45
N ALA A 324 -8.46 -20.90 15.91
CA ALA A 324 -9.14 -22.19 15.94
C ALA A 324 -10.40 -22.14 16.83
N GLY A 325 -11.50 -22.75 16.38
CA GLY A 325 -12.79 -22.78 17.08
C GLY A 325 -13.62 -21.50 16.95
N VAL A 326 -13.06 -20.41 16.40
CA VAL A 326 -13.78 -19.17 16.09
C VAL A 326 -13.88 -19.00 14.58
N ASP A 327 -12.74 -19.02 13.90
CA ASP A 327 -12.62 -18.73 12.47
C ASP A 327 -12.62 -20.00 11.62
N PHE A 328 -12.14 -21.11 12.17
CA PHE A 328 -12.08 -22.41 11.51
C PHE A 328 -12.15 -23.56 12.51
N GLU A 329 -12.62 -24.73 12.06
CA GLU A 329 -12.60 -25.97 12.85
C GLU A 329 -11.30 -26.74 12.62
N ILE A 330 -10.87 -27.55 13.58
CA ILE A 330 -9.73 -28.46 13.43
C ILE A 330 -10.20 -29.91 13.56
N VAL A 331 -9.78 -30.75 12.62
CA VAL A 331 -9.83 -32.20 12.72
C VAL A 331 -8.43 -32.69 13.05
N ASN A 332 -8.27 -33.18 14.28
CA ASN A 332 -7.01 -33.72 14.75
C ASN A 332 -6.84 -35.15 14.21
N ASN A 333 -5.87 -35.32 13.31
CA ASN A 333 -5.56 -36.61 12.70
C ASN A 333 -4.88 -37.62 13.64
N GLU A 334 -4.29 -37.16 14.76
CA GLU A 334 -3.67 -38.05 15.76
C GLU A 334 -4.67 -38.52 16.83
N SER A 335 -5.76 -37.78 17.04
CA SER A 335 -6.73 -38.06 18.09
C SER A 335 -8.09 -37.45 17.75
N ASP A 336 -8.92 -38.20 17.03
CA ASP A 336 -10.30 -37.84 16.73
C ASP A 336 -11.27 -38.75 17.52
N PRO A 337 -12.15 -38.20 18.37
CA PRO A 337 -13.11 -39.01 19.14
C PRO A 337 -14.07 -39.81 18.25
N ARG A 338 -14.27 -39.40 16.99
CA ARG A 338 -15.14 -40.05 16.00
C ARG A 338 -14.43 -41.16 15.23
N PHE A 339 -13.12 -41.35 15.44
CA PHE A 339 -12.33 -42.33 14.71
C PHE A 339 -12.95 -43.72 14.74
N LYS A 340 -13.44 -44.15 15.91
CA LYS A 340 -14.07 -45.46 16.10
C LYS A 340 -15.33 -45.62 15.24
N GLU A 341 -16.17 -44.59 15.19
CA GLU A 341 -17.39 -44.58 14.39
C GLU A 341 -17.06 -44.62 12.90
N TYR A 342 -16.11 -43.79 12.45
CA TYR A 342 -15.73 -43.69 11.04
C TYR A 342 -15.14 -44.98 10.46
N TRP A 343 -14.19 -45.63 11.14
CA TRP A 343 -13.64 -46.88 10.61
C TRP A 343 -14.69 -48.01 10.65
N THR A 344 -15.55 -48.03 11.67
CA THR A 344 -16.61 -49.04 11.78
C THR A 344 -17.61 -48.89 10.64
N GLU A 345 -18.04 -47.66 10.34
CA GLU A 345 -18.96 -47.37 9.24
C GLU A 345 -18.32 -47.66 7.88
N TYR A 346 -17.07 -47.24 7.67
CA TYR A 346 -16.31 -47.58 6.46
C TYR A 346 -16.17 -49.10 6.27
N PHE A 347 -15.87 -49.83 7.36
CA PHE A 347 -15.85 -51.30 7.35
C PHE A 347 -17.22 -51.89 7.00
N GLN A 348 -18.33 -51.38 7.54
CA GLN A 348 -19.67 -51.86 7.17
C GLN A 348 -19.98 -51.67 5.67
N ILE A 349 -19.51 -50.57 5.07
CA ILE A 349 -19.65 -50.28 3.65
C ILE A 349 -18.76 -51.22 2.81
N MET A 350 -17.52 -51.45 3.25
CA MET A 350 -16.48 -52.13 2.46
C MET A 350 -16.37 -53.64 2.71
N LYS A 351 -16.96 -54.19 3.78
CA LYS A 351 -16.80 -55.62 4.19
C LYS A 351 -17.13 -56.66 3.11
N ARG A 352 -17.87 -56.28 2.05
CA ARG A 352 -18.19 -57.15 0.91
C ARG A 352 -17.41 -56.84 -0.37
N ARG A 353 -16.56 -55.81 -0.37
CA ARG A 353 -15.83 -55.30 -1.54
C ARG A 353 -14.30 -55.36 -1.41
N GLY A 354 -13.79 -55.90 -0.30
CA GLY A 354 -12.35 -55.95 -0.02
C GLY A 354 -11.90 -54.66 0.64
#